data_AF-X1P9W1-F1
#
_entry.id   AF-X1P9W1-F1
#
_cell.length_a   1.000
_cell.length_b   1.000
_cell.length_c   1.000
_cell.angle_alpha   90.00
_cell.angle_beta   90.00
_cell.angle_gamma   90.00
#
_symmetry.space_group_name_H-M   'P 1'
#
loop_
_entity.id
_entity.type
_entity.pdbx_description
1 polymer ?
#
loop_
_entity_poly.entity_id
_entity_poly.type
_entity_poly.pdbx_seq_one_letter_code
_entity_poly.pdbx_strand_id
1 'polypeptide(L)'
;MADTSGFLPLIAQLLYNRGLTEPSQLESFIAADKCLLGNPLLLPDMHRAVARIYRALLSGENIAIYGDFDVDGITGTAILVQALSSLGGKVIPYIPHRLTEGYGLKTATLENLCR
;
A
#
# COMPACT_ATOMS: atom_id res chain seq x y z
N MET A 1 -25.59 24.85 -1.11
CA MET A 1 -25.87 23.57 -1.79
C MET A 1 -24.75 23.36 -2.78
N ALA A 2 -24.04 22.23 -2.72
CA ALA A 2 -23.01 21.92 -3.70
C ALA A 2 -23.55 22.04 -5.13
N ASP A 3 -22.76 22.63 -6.03
CA ASP A 3 -23.09 22.70 -7.44
C ASP A 3 -22.98 21.31 -8.06
N THR A 4 -24.10 20.59 -8.07
CA THR A 4 -24.26 19.27 -8.67
C THR A 4 -24.88 19.37 -10.06
N SER A 5 -24.91 20.56 -10.68
CA SER A 5 -25.61 20.83 -11.94
C SER A 5 -25.14 19.97 -13.13
N GLY A 6 -23.94 19.39 -13.05
CA GLY A 6 -23.41 18.44 -14.02
C GLY A 6 -23.77 16.97 -13.79
N PHE A 7 -24.44 16.62 -12.68
CA PHE A 7 -24.78 15.25 -12.31
C PHE A 7 -26.29 14.99 -12.40
N LEU A 8 -26.67 13.76 -12.78
CA LEU A 8 -28.06 13.32 -12.70
C LEU A 8 -28.57 13.42 -11.25
N PRO A 9 -29.86 13.75 -11.02
CA PRO A 9 -30.42 13.92 -9.66
C PRO A 9 -30.16 12.72 -8.73
N LEU A 10 -30.18 11.50 -9.28
CA LEU A 10 -29.83 10.28 -8.53
C LEU A 10 -28.39 10.30 -8.02
N ILE A 11 -27.44 10.72 -8.87
CA ILE A 11 -26.02 10.80 -8.51
C ILE A 11 -25.80 11.88 -7.46
N ALA A 12 -26.44 13.05 -7.62
CA ALA A 12 -26.39 14.13 -6.63
C ALA A 12 -26.88 13.66 -5.25
N GLN A 13 -28.00 12.92 -5.21
CA GLN A 13 -28.53 12.38 -3.96
C GLN A 13 -27.60 11.32 -3.33
N LEU A 14 -26.98 10.45 -4.13
CA LEU A 14 -26.02 9.47 -3.64
C LEU A 14 -24.77 10.12 -3.04
N LEU A 15 -24.29 11.21 -3.64
CA LEU A 15 -23.13 11.97 -3.14
C LEU A 15 -23.49 12.71 -1.85
N TYR A 16 -24.68 13.32 -1.78
CA TYR A 16 -25.20 13.93 -0.55
C TYR A 16 -25.31 12.91 0.59
N ASN A 17 -25.84 11.71 0.32
CA ASN A 17 -25.95 10.64 1.31
C ASN A 17 -24.60 10.12 1.82
N ARG A 18 -23.51 10.37 1.08
CA ARG A 18 -22.12 10.09 1.50
C ARG A 18 -21.50 11.21 2.33
N GLY A 19 -22.24 12.28 2.63
CA GLY A 19 -21.75 13.44 3.37
C GLY A 19 -20.95 14.44 2.53
N LEU A 20 -20.99 14.32 1.21
CA LEU A 20 -20.35 15.27 0.29
C LEU A 20 -21.34 16.39 -0.02
N THR A 21 -21.36 17.41 0.84
CA THR A 21 -22.34 18.51 0.79
C THR A 21 -21.79 19.79 0.19
N GLU A 22 -20.45 19.90 0.08
CA GLU A 22 -19.74 21.05 -0.47
C GLU A 22 -19.07 20.73 -1.82
N PRO A 23 -19.02 21.68 -2.77
CA PRO A 23 -18.42 21.45 -4.09
C PRO A 23 -16.98 20.93 -4.04
N SER A 24 -16.16 21.47 -3.12
CA SER A 24 -14.76 21.08 -2.95
C SER A 24 -14.58 19.62 -2.54
N GLN A 25 -15.52 19.07 -1.76
CA GLN A 25 -15.54 17.67 -1.35
C GLN A 25 -15.90 16.77 -2.54
N LEU A 26 -16.82 17.22 -3.38
CA LEU A 26 -17.26 16.52 -4.58
C LEU A 26 -16.14 16.40 -5.61
N GLU A 27 -15.47 17.52 -5.90
CA GLU A 27 -14.33 17.56 -6.80
C GLU A 27 -13.21 16.64 -6.30
N SER A 28 -12.89 16.70 -5.00
CA SER A 28 -11.83 15.85 -4.42
C SER A 28 -12.17 14.36 -4.47
N PHE A 29 -13.43 14.00 -4.25
CA PHE A 29 -13.89 12.61 -4.28
C PHE A 29 -13.88 12.02 -5.70
N ILE A 30 -14.31 12.81 -6.69
CA ILE A 30 -14.38 12.37 -8.09
C ILE A 30 -13.01 12.39 -8.74
N ALA A 31 -12.18 13.37 -8.41
CA ALA A 31 -10.87 13.54 -9.03
C ALA A 31 -9.85 12.47 -8.63
N ALA A 32 -10.20 11.52 -7.74
CA ALA A 32 -9.56 10.25 -7.29
C ALA A 32 -8.03 10.21 -7.09
N ASP A 33 -7.27 10.83 -7.97
CA ASP A 33 -5.82 10.88 -8.10
C ASP A 33 -5.15 11.77 -7.04
N LYS A 34 -5.78 12.89 -6.63
CA LYS A 34 -5.17 13.78 -5.62
C LYS A 34 -5.12 13.19 -4.20
N CYS A 35 -5.99 12.22 -3.88
CA CYS A 35 -5.98 11.56 -2.58
C CYS A 35 -4.74 10.68 -2.35
N LEU A 36 -4.01 10.31 -3.41
CA LEU A 36 -2.73 9.61 -3.32
C LEU A 36 -1.53 10.54 -3.03
N LEU A 37 -1.75 11.86 -2.94
CA LEU A 37 -0.70 12.86 -2.61
C LEU A 37 -0.42 13.00 -1.11
N GLY A 38 -0.97 12.13 -0.27
CA GLY A 38 -0.62 12.11 1.15
C GLY A 38 0.88 11.92 1.34
N ASN A 39 1.49 12.70 2.24
CA ASN A 39 2.92 12.55 2.53
C ASN A 39 3.16 11.17 3.18
N PRO A 40 3.87 10.23 2.52
CA PRO A 40 4.08 8.88 3.06
C PRO A 40 4.87 8.86 4.36
N LEU A 41 5.63 9.93 4.65
CA LEU A 41 6.38 10.09 5.89
C LEU A 41 5.47 10.31 7.11
N LEU A 42 4.18 10.55 6.92
CA LEU A 42 3.20 10.61 8.00
C LEU A 42 2.85 9.22 8.54
N LEU A 43 3.21 8.14 7.84
CA LEU A 43 3.05 6.80 8.37
C LEU A 43 3.99 6.58 9.57
N PRO A 44 3.51 5.93 10.65
CA PRO A 44 4.33 5.64 11.82
C PRO A 44 5.65 4.95 11.44
N ASP A 45 6.76 5.42 12.03
CA ASP A 45 8.10 4.87 11.83
C ASP A 45 8.63 4.85 10.38
N MET A 46 7.99 5.53 9.42
CA MET A 46 8.40 5.49 8.01
C MET A 46 9.87 5.89 7.79
N HIS A 47 10.32 6.95 8.46
CA HIS A 47 11.73 7.37 8.40
C HIS A 47 12.70 6.26 8.85
N ARG A 48 12.34 5.50 9.89
CA ARG A 48 13.17 4.40 10.41
C ARG A 48 13.17 3.22 9.44
N ALA A 49 12.02 2.90 8.84
CA ALA A 49 11.89 1.84 7.84
C ALA A 49 12.77 2.14 6.61
N VAL A 50 12.65 3.34 6.03
CA VAL A 50 13.44 3.77 4.88
C VAL A 50 14.94 3.71 5.19
N ALA A 51 15.37 4.25 6.34
CA ALA A 51 16.78 4.20 6.74
C ALA A 51 17.33 2.78 6.91
N ARG A 52 16.52 1.84 7.41
CA ARG A 52 16.90 0.43 7.57
C ARG A 52 17.04 -0.28 6.22
N ILE A 53 16.10 -0.05 5.31
CA ILE A 53 16.10 -0.63 3.95
C ILE A 53 17.27 -0.07 3.16
N TYR A 54 17.51 1.25 3.22
CA TYR A 54 18.62 1.89 2.54
C TYR A 54 19.97 1.30 2.99
N ARG A 55 20.14 1.05 4.30
CA ARG A 55 21.31 0.36 4.83
C ARG A 55 21.45 -1.06 4.28
N ALA A 56 20.35 -1.83 4.20
CA ALA A 56 20.38 -3.18 3.65
C ALA A 56 20.87 -3.19 2.19
N LEU A 57 20.39 -2.22 1.38
CA LEU A 57 20.81 -2.05 0.00
C LEU A 57 22.32 -1.75 -0.10
N LEU A 58 22.82 -0.78 0.68
CA LEU A 58 24.24 -0.41 0.66
C LEU A 58 25.16 -1.53 1.15
N SER A 59 24.72 -2.30 2.13
CA SER A 59 25.48 -3.42 2.70
C SER A 59 25.36 -4.71 1.88
N GLY A 60 24.53 -4.75 0.83
CA GLY A 60 24.30 -5.95 0.03
C GLY A 60 23.62 -7.09 0.80
N GLU A 61 22.84 -6.76 1.84
CA GLU A 61 22.05 -7.69 2.65
C GLU A 61 20.94 -8.34 1.80
N ASN A 62 20.55 -9.56 2.17
CA ASN A 62 19.35 -10.19 1.62
C ASN A 62 18.11 -9.53 2.24
N ILE A 63 17.12 -9.20 1.41
CA ILE A 63 15.86 -8.57 1.81
C ILE A 63 14.71 -9.53 1.48
N ALA A 64 14.07 -10.08 2.50
CA ALA A 64 12.85 -10.85 2.32
C ALA A 64 11.62 -9.92 2.37
N ILE A 65 10.75 -10.00 1.37
CA ILE A 65 9.46 -9.32 1.36
C ILE A 65 8.39 -10.35 1.70
N TYR A 66 7.94 -10.32 2.95
CA TYR A 66 6.86 -11.17 3.43
C TYR A 66 5.52 -10.46 3.17
N GLY A 67 4.80 -10.92 2.15
CA GLY A 67 3.51 -10.38 1.75
C GLY A 67 2.33 -11.09 2.40
N ASP A 68 1.13 -10.67 2.01
CA ASP A 68 -0.11 -11.39 2.27
C ASP A 68 -0.69 -11.99 0.97
N PHE A 69 -1.59 -12.95 1.11
CA PHE A 69 -2.17 -13.73 0.00
C PHE A 69 -3.36 -13.06 -0.70
N ASP A 70 -3.82 -11.91 -0.23
CA ASP A 70 -4.86 -11.12 -0.88
C ASP A 70 -4.30 -10.20 -1.97
N VAL A 71 -5.18 -9.51 -2.69
CA VAL A 71 -4.80 -8.75 -3.89
C VAL A 71 -3.89 -7.58 -3.52
N ASP A 72 -4.18 -6.85 -2.45
CA ASP A 72 -3.34 -5.77 -1.95
C ASP A 72 -2.00 -6.28 -1.40
N GLY A 73 -1.97 -7.39 -0.66
CA GLY A 73 -0.75 -8.03 -0.20
C GLY A 73 0.18 -8.46 -1.35
N ILE A 74 -0.39 -9.12 -2.36
CA ILE A 74 0.36 -9.57 -3.55
C ILE A 74 0.85 -8.37 -4.36
N THR A 75 -0.01 -7.36 -4.57
CA THR A 75 0.35 -6.17 -5.37
C THR A 75 1.44 -5.36 -4.67
N GLY A 76 1.32 -5.13 -3.35
CA GLY A 76 2.34 -4.45 -2.56
C GLY A 76 3.67 -5.19 -2.56
N THR A 77 3.63 -6.52 -2.43
CA THR A 77 4.84 -7.37 -2.54
C THR A 77 5.50 -7.21 -3.90
N ALA A 78 4.72 -7.27 -4.98
CA ALA A 78 5.25 -7.12 -6.33
C ALA A 78 5.90 -5.74 -6.55
N ILE A 79 5.30 -4.67 -6.03
CA ILE A 79 5.86 -3.30 -6.10
C ILE A 79 7.20 -3.23 -5.36
N LEU A 80 7.26 -3.72 -4.12
CA LEU A 80 8.48 -3.65 -3.31
C LEU A 80 9.60 -4.49 -3.91
N VAL A 81 9.30 -5.69 -4.39
CA VAL A 81 10.27 -6.57 -5.06
C VAL A 81 10.84 -5.89 -6.29
N GLN A 82 9.99 -5.37 -7.18
CA GLN A 82 10.45 -4.70 -8.39
C GLN A 82 11.28 -3.45 -8.08
N ALA A 83 10.81 -2.59 -7.17
CA ALA A 83 11.50 -1.36 -6.81
C ALA A 83 12.88 -1.64 -6.19
N LEU A 84 12.95 -2.52 -5.18
CA LEU A 84 14.20 -2.81 -4.49
C LEU A 84 15.18 -3.61 -5.36
N SER A 85 14.68 -4.50 -6.23
CA SER A 85 15.54 -5.22 -7.19
C SER A 85 16.12 -4.25 -8.23
N SER A 86 15.33 -3.28 -8.70
CA SER A 86 15.80 -2.24 -9.63
C SER A 86 16.86 -1.33 -9.01
N LEU A 87 16.87 -1.21 -7.68
CA LEU A 87 17.91 -0.51 -6.91
C LEU A 87 19.14 -1.39 -6.61
N GLY A 88 19.21 -2.62 -7.15
CA GLY A 88 20.33 -3.54 -6.97
C GLY A 88 20.24 -4.42 -5.70
N GLY A 89 19.10 -4.43 -5.02
CA GLY A 89 18.87 -5.26 -3.83
C GLY A 89 18.76 -6.76 -4.15
N LYS A 90 19.20 -7.61 -3.21
CA LYS A 90 18.98 -9.06 -3.25
C LYS A 90 17.65 -9.38 -2.58
N VAL A 91 16.58 -9.43 -3.36
CA VAL A 91 15.21 -9.48 -2.84
C VAL A 91 14.58 -10.85 -3.04
N ILE A 92 13.93 -11.38 -2.00
CA ILE A 92 13.22 -12.67 -2.03
C ILE A 92 11.76 -12.43 -1.61
N PRO A 93 10.77 -12.64 -2.49
CA PRO A 93 9.37 -12.59 -2.10
C PRO A 93 8.96 -13.86 -1.35
N TYR A 94 8.04 -13.71 -0.40
CA TYR A 94 7.35 -14.81 0.23
C TYR A 94 5.88 -14.45 0.44
N ILE A 95 4.97 -15.31 -0.04
CA ILE A 95 3.53 -15.20 0.17
C ILE A 95 3.07 -16.44 0.94
N PRO A 96 2.47 -16.30 2.13
CA PRO A 96 2.01 -17.44 2.91
C PRO A 96 0.83 -18.14 2.24
N HIS A 97 0.74 -19.45 2.40
CA HIS A 97 -0.41 -20.19 1.89
C HIS A 97 -1.64 -20.00 2.81
N ARG A 98 -2.71 -19.40 2.28
CA ARG A 98 -3.90 -18.98 3.04
C ARG A 98 -4.52 -20.07 3.94
N LEU A 99 -4.63 -21.31 3.45
CA LEU A 99 -5.35 -22.37 4.17
C LEU A 99 -4.49 -23.12 5.19
N THR A 100 -3.20 -23.21 4.94
CA THR A 100 -2.28 -24.05 5.72
C THR A 100 -1.45 -23.21 6.68
N GLU A 101 -1.11 -21.99 6.26
CA GLU A 101 -0.32 -21.05 7.03
C GLU A 101 -1.21 -19.95 7.62
N GLY A 102 -2.28 -19.53 6.94
CA GLY A 102 -3.13 -18.46 7.47
C GLY A 102 -2.43 -17.11 7.42
N TYR A 103 -2.91 -16.15 8.23
CA TYR A 103 -2.48 -14.76 8.17
C TYR A 103 -1.30 -14.45 9.10
N GLY A 104 -0.44 -13.53 8.66
CA GLY A 104 0.60 -12.91 9.46
C GLY A 104 1.93 -13.67 9.47
N LEU A 105 2.85 -13.17 10.31
CA LEU A 105 4.21 -13.67 10.43
C LEU A 105 4.26 -14.94 11.28
N LYS A 106 4.95 -15.96 10.77
CA LYS A 106 5.25 -17.19 11.51
C LYS A 106 6.73 -17.35 11.72
N THR A 107 7.12 -17.62 12.97
CA THR A 107 8.52 -17.83 13.36
C THR A 107 9.18 -18.93 12.53
N ALA A 108 8.51 -20.08 12.35
CA ALA A 108 9.02 -21.18 11.53
C ALA A 108 9.32 -20.77 10.08
N THR A 109 8.46 -19.91 9.50
CA THR A 109 8.66 -19.40 8.14
C THR A 109 9.82 -18.42 8.08
N LEU A 110 9.95 -17.54 9.07
CA LEU A 110 11.07 -16.60 9.18
C LEU A 110 12.41 -17.34 9.34
N GLU A 111 12.45 -18.42 10.14
CA GLU A 111 13.64 -19.26 10.27
C GLU A 111 14.07 -19.89 8.94
N ASN A 112 13.10 -20.27 8.10
CA ASN A 112 13.40 -20.80 6.76
C ASN A 112 13.92 -19.72 5.80
N LEU A 113 13.42 -18.49 5.91
CA LEU A 113 13.86 -17.35 5.09
C LEU A 113 15.25 -16.80 5.48
N CYS A 114 15.68 -17.04 6.72
CA CYS A 114 16.98 -16.60 7.24
C CYS A 114 18.14 -17.56 6.91
N ARG A 115 17.86 -18.72 6.29
CA ARG A 115 18.87 -19.69 5.86
C ARG A 115 19.44 -19.32 4.49
#